data_AF-A0AAV3BQ79-F1
#
_entry.id   AF-A0AAV3BQ79-F1
#
_cell.length_a   1.000
_cell.length_b   1.000
_cell.length_c   1.000
_cell.angle_alpha   90.00
_cell.angle_beta   90.00
_cell.angle_gamma   90.00
#
_symmetry.space_group_name_H-M   'P 1'
#
loop_
_entity.id
_entity.type
_entity.pdbx_description
1 polymer ?
#
loop_
_entity_poly.entity_id
_entity_poly.type
_entity_poly.pdbx_seq_one_letter_code
_entity_poly.pdbx_strand_id
1 'polypeptide(L)'
;MELLKNWISTLCVVIVIISIAHIILPNSSIKKHVKFAFSLIILSVMLSPIIGLLTMNKDIDETVFQEKISDITRSDEEKKSLYDEEAILKSVEKNLEKSLKDEFYENEFEVNLIGKIDFDEVKFNIEKAEITVLDEKKVKKVDKVVVGKEKVNKEEKKDSFLEKIEKFVEKELEISHENIIVSYA
;
A
#
# COMPACT_ATOMS: atom_id res chain seq x y z
N MET A 1 9.14 -22.63 -6.74
CA MET A 1 8.42 -23.64 -7.55
C MET A 1 8.05 -24.88 -6.75
N GLU A 2 8.97 -25.46 -5.96
CA GLU A 2 8.67 -26.65 -5.15
C GLU A 2 7.63 -26.42 -4.05
N LEU A 3 7.61 -25.24 -3.40
CA LEU A 3 6.61 -24.92 -2.37
C LEU A 3 5.17 -24.92 -2.91
N LEU A 4 4.94 -24.28 -4.06
CA LEU A 4 3.66 -24.29 -4.77
C LEU A 4 3.27 -25.69 -5.22
N LYS A 5 4.24 -26.46 -5.73
CA LYS A 5 4.03 -27.86 -6.14
C LYS A 5 3.67 -28.76 -4.96
N ASN A 6 4.31 -28.58 -3.81
CA ASN A 6 4.04 -29.37 -2.62
C ASN A 6 2.70 -28.98 -1.98
N TRP A 7 2.35 -27.69 -2.03
CA TRP A 7 1.04 -27.19 -1.61
C TRP A 7 -0.10 -27.76 -2.47
N ILE A 8 0.03 -27.69 -3.81
CA ILE A 8 -1.01 -28.22 -4.71
C ILE A 8 -1.17 -29.74 -4.52
N SER A 9 -0.07 -30.44 -4.28
CA SER A 9 -0.09 -31.88 -4.00
C SER A 9 -0.82 -32.17 -2.68
N THR A 10 -0.50 -31.41 -1.62
CA THR A 10 -1.16 -31.51 -0.31
C THR A 10 -2.67 -31.25 -0.42
N LEU A 11 -3.07 -30.20 -1.12
CA LEU A 11 -4.46 -29.86 -1.38
C LEU A 11 -5.19 -31.01 -2.10
N CYS A 12 -4.57 -31.60 -3.12
CA CYS A 12 -5.15 -32.71 -3.87
C CYS A 12 -5.40 -33.92 -2.94
N VAL A 13 -4.43 -34.28 -2.10
CA VAL A 13 -4.57 -35.36 -1.11
C VAL A 13 -5.71 -35.08 -0.12
N VAL A 14 -5.81 -33.86 0.39
CA VAL A 14 -6.88 -33.44 1.31
C VAL A 14 -8.26 -33.57 0.66
N ILE A 15 -8.41 -33.14 -0.60
CA ILE A 15 -9.68 -33.24 -1.34
C ILE A 15 -10.07 -34.71 -1.54
N VAL A 16 -9.11 -35.59 -1.86
CA VAL A 16 -9.37 -37.03 -2.01
C VAL A 16 -9.84 -37.64 -0.68
N ILE A 17 -9.17 -37.33 0.44
CA ILE A 17 -9.57 -37.83 1.77
C ILE A 17 -10.97 -37.33 2.14
N ILE A 18 -11.25 -36.04 1.94
CA ILE A 18 -12.57 -35.44 2.20
C ILE A 18 -13.66 -36.12 1.37
N SER A 19 -13.36 -36.43 0.10
CA SER A 19 -14.30 -37.11 -0.80
C SER A 19 -14.63 -38.52 -0.31
N ILE A 20 -13.62 -39.28 0.13
CA ILE A 20 -13.81 -40.60 0.73
C ILE A 20 -14.63 -40.48 2.02
N ALA A 21 -14.28 -39.55 2.91
CA ALA A 21 -15.00 -39.32 4.16
C ALA A 21 -16.47 -38.93 3.92
N HIS A 22 -16.75 -38.18 2.86
CA HIS A 22 -18.11 -37.80 2.47
C HIS A 22 -18.98 -38.99 2.07
N ILE A 23 -18.41 -39.96 1.38
CA ILE A 23 -19.08 -41.19 0.93
C ILE A 23 -19.39 -42.09 2.13
N ILE A 24 -18.43 -42.21 3.06
CA ILE A 24 -18.60 -43.02 4.29
C ILE A 24 -19.65 -42.42 5.21
N LEU A 25 -19.84 -41.09 5.17
CA LEU A 25 -20.73 -40.41 6.09
C LEU A 25 -22.22 -40.73 5.85
N PRO A 26 -22.94 -41.24 6.85
CA PRO A 26 -24.36 -41.56 6.74
C PRO A 26 -25.18 -40.28 6.53
N ASN A 27 -26.28 -40.38 5.79
CA ASN A 27 -27.21 -39.26 5.56
C ASN A 27 -28.00 -38.95 6.84
N SER A 28 -27.37 -38.18 7.73
CA SER A 28 -27.97 -37.66 8.95
C SER A 28 -27.69 -36.16 9.09
N SER A 29 -28.43 -35.50 9.98
CA SER A 29 -27.81 -34.74 11.08
C SER A 29 -26.39 -34.23 10.88
N ILE A 30 -25.47 -35.12 11.27
CA ILE A 30 -24.04 -34.89 11.39
C ILE A 30 -23.39 -34.55 10.05
N LYS A 31 -23.97 -35.00 8.92
CA LYS A 31 -23.41 -34.78 7.59
C LYS A 31 -23.41 -33.32 7.20
N LYS A 32 -24.38 -32.53 7.67
CA LYS A 32 -24.39 -31.09 7.45
C LYS A 32 -23.23 -30.39 8.18
N HIS A 33 -23.00 -30.78 9.44
CA HIS A 33 -21.95 -30.20 10.27
C HIS A 33 -20.55 -30.59 9.77
N VAL A 34 -20.36 -31.86 9.39
CA VAL A 34 -19.09 -32.34 8.84
C VAL A 34 -18.78 -31.74 7.47
N LYS A 35 -19.79 -31.57 6.59
CA LYS A 35 -19.61 -30.86 5.32
C LYS A 35 -19.09 -29.43 5.53
N PHE A 36 -19.67 -28.71 6.48
CA PHE A 36 -19.24 -27.35 6.82
C PHE A 36 -17.79 -27.33 7.36
N ALA A 37 -17.43 -28.28 8.22
CA ALA A 37 -16.06 -28.41 8.70
C ALA A 37 -15.06 -28.70 7.57
N PHE A 38 -15.42 -29.56 6.61
CA PHE A 38 -14.58 -29.80 5.42
C PHE A 38 -14.41 -28.56 4.55
N SER A 39 -15.44 -27.71 4.43
CA SER A 39 -15.33 -26.42 3.75
C SER A 39 -14.29 -25.51 4.41
N LEU A 40 -14.29 -25.46 5.75
CA LEU A 40 -13.30 -24.70 6.52
C LEU A 40 -11.88 -25.25 6.37
N ILE A 41 -11.72 -26.58 6.35
CA ILE A 41 -10.41 -27.23 6.14
C ILE A 41 -9.87 -26.91 4.75
N ILE A 42 -10.68 -27.02 3.70
CA ILE A 42 -10.27 -26.66 2.33
C ILE A 42 -9.89 -25.17 2.26
N LEU A 43 -10.70 -24.31 2.87
CA LEU A 43 -10.45 -22.87 2.92
C LEU A 43 -9.13 -22.57 3.64
N SER A 44 -8.85 -23.23 4.76
CA SER A 44 -7.60 -23.07 5.52
C SER A 44 -6.37 -23.48 4.70
N VAL A 45 -6.43 -24.62 4.01
CA VAL A 45 -5.35 -25.06 3.12
C VAL A 45 -5.18 -24.09 1.94
N MET A 46 -6.27 -23.53 1.42
CA MET A 46 -6.27 -22.51 0.36
C MET A 46 -5.65 -21.18 0.80
N LEU A 47 -5.84 -20.78 2.06
CA LEU A 47 -5.29 -19.55 2.63
C LEU A 47 -3.78 -19.61 2.85
N SER A 48 -3.20 -20.80 3.03
CA SER A 48 -1.77 -20.99 3.30
C SER A 48 -0.83 -20.27 2.30
N PRO A 49 -0.96 -20.43 0.97
CA PRO A 49 -0.11 -19.71 0.01
C PRO A 49 -0.39 -18.21 0.00
N ILE A 50 -1.62 -17.77 0.27
CA ILE A 50 -1.97 -16.35 0.35
C ILE A 50 -1.20 -15.71 1.50
N ILE A 51 -1.17 -16.34 2.67
CA ILE A 51 -0.41 -15.90 3.84
C ILE A 51 1.09 -15.89 3.51
N GLY A 52 1.60 -16.93 2.86
CA GLY A 52 3.01 -17.01 2.44
C GLY A 52 3.43 -15.88 1.49
N LEU A 53 2.57 -15.49 0.55
CA LEU A 53 2.80 -14.38 -0.37
C LEU A 53 2.77 -13.02 0.35
N LEU A 54 1.89 -12.86 1.34
CA LEU A 54 1.82 -11.65 2.17
C LEU A 54 3.05 -11.50 3.08
N THR A 55 3.61 -12.61 3.56
CA THR A 55 4.82 -12.62 4.40
C THR A 55 6.13 -12.55 3.60
N MET A 56 6.16 -12.94 2.31
CA MET A 56 7.40 -12.89 1.51
C MET A 56 7.93 -11.47 1.28
N ASN A 57 7.08 -10.45 1.40
CA ASN A 57 7.43 -9.05 1.14
C ASN A 57 7.61 -8.19 2.39
N LYS A 58 7.50 -8.78 3.58
CA LYS A 58 7.67 -8.09 4.85
C LYS A 58 8.41 -9.01 5.81
N ASP A 59 9.44 -8.50 6.46
CA ASP A 59 9.85 -8.95 7.78
C ASP A 59 8.66 -8.76 8.73
N ILE A 60 7.63 -9.59 8.60
CA ILE A 60 6.53 -9.64 9.55
C ILE A 60 7.11 -10.38 10.72
N ASP A 61 7.74 -9.59 11.61
CA ASP A 61 8.24 -10.06 12.88
C ASP A 61 7.10 -10.84 13.56
N GLU A 62 7.38 -12.12 13.85
CA GLU A 62 6.42 -13.09 14.38
C GLU A 62 5.81 -12.59 15.71
N THR A 63 6.50 -11.65 16.36
CA THR A 63 6.06 -10.87 17.53
C THR A 63 4.82 -10.03 17.27
N VAL A 64 4.70 -9.37 16.10
CA VAL A 64 3.57 -8.49 15.75
C VAL A 64 2.27 -9.28 15.60
N PHE A 65 2.39 -10.55 15.17
CA PHE A 65 1.23 -11.43 15.05
C PHE A 65 0.76 -11.95 16.42
N GLN A 66 1.69 -12.21 17.34
CA GLN A 66 1.39 -12.60 18.73
C GLN A 66 0.78 -11.45 19.52
N GLU A 67 1.32 -10.24 19.38
CA GLU A 67 0.87 -9.04 20.09
C GLU A 67 -0.57 -8.67 19.71
N LYS A 68 -0.91 -8.75 18.41
CA LYS A 68 -2.28 -8.53 17.92
C LYS A 68 -3.29 -9.58 18.38
N ILE A 69 -2.87 -10.81 18.68
CA ILE A 69 -3.76 -11.86 19.21
C ILE A 69 -3.98 -11.67 20.72
N SER A 70 -2.98 -11.18 21.47
CA SER A 70 -3.17 -10.85 22.89
C SER A 70 -4.12 -9.67 23.11
N ASP A 71 -4.15 -8.70 22.21
CA ASP A 71 -5.05 -7.53 22.29
C ASP A 71 -6.53 -7.86 22.07
N ILE A 72 -6.83 -8.95 21.35
CA ILE A 72 -8.21 -9.41 21.13
C ILE A 72 -8.85 -9.90 22.45
N THR A 73 -8.05 -10.27 23.45
CA THR A 73 -8.52 -10.88 24.70
C THR A 73 -8.72 -9.86 25.83
N ARG A 74 -8.37 -8.58 25.63
CA ARG A 74 -8.62 -7.50 26.59
C ARG A 74 -9.67 -6.55 26.05
N SER A 75 -10.93 -6.91 26.24
CA SER A 75 -12.01 -5.94 26.29
C SER A 75 -11.76 -5.03 27.49
N ASP A 76 -11.54 -3.74 27.27
CA ASP A 76 -12.07 -2.64 28.09
C ASP A 76 -11.86 -1.31 27.34
N GLU A 77 -12.98 -0.75 26.88
CA GLU A 77 -13.34 0.68 26.86
C GLU A 77 -12.29 1.73 26.44
N GLU A 78 -11.47 1.49 25.42
CA GLU A 78 -10.73 2.58 24.73
C GLU A 78 -10.29 2.17 23.31
N LYS A 79 -11.19 1.56 22.53
CA LYS A 79 -10.94 1.23 21.11
C LYS A 79 -11.02 2.45 20.20
N LYS A 80 -10.18 3.45 20.47
CA LYS A 80 -9.87 4.50 19.49
C LYS A 80 -8.85 3.93 18.50
N SER A 81 -9.33 3.73 17.27
CA SER A 81 -8.60 3.40 16.04
C SER A 81 -7.74 2.13 16.05
N LEU A 82 -8.36 0.99 15.77
CA LEU A 82 -7.68 -0.24 15.32
C LEU A 82 -6.96 -0.09 13.95
N TYR A 83 -6.98 1.10 13.37
CA TYR A 83 -6.22 1.51 12.21
C TYR A 83 -5.47 2.78 12.60
N ASP A 84 -4.17 2.66 12.76
CA ASP A 84 -3.31 3.83 12.96
C ASP A 84 -3.30 4.61 11.64
N GLU A 85 -4.16 5.64 11.55
CA GLU A 85 -4.32 6.50 10.37
C GLU A 85 -2.96 7.04 9.93
N GLU A 86 -2.09 7.39 10.88
CA GLU A 86 -0.74 7.87 10.64
C GLU A 86 0.12 6.79 9.97
N ALA A 87 0.00 5.52 10.39
CA ALA A 87 0.75 4.42 9.78
C ALA A 87 0.32 4.15 8.33
N ILE A 88 -0.98 4.32 8.01
CA ILE A 88 -1.48 4.17 6.64
C ILE A 88 -1.00 5.34 5.79
N LEU A 89 -1.15 6.58 6.26
CA LEU A 89 -0.68 7.79 5.58
C LEU A 89 0.82 7.70 5.25
N LYS A 90 1.62 7.28 6.23
CA LYS A 90 3.06 7.06 6.08
C LYS A 90 3.41 5.96 5.09
N SER A 91 2.57 4.94 4.95
CA SER A 91 2.76 3.92 3.93
C SER A 91 2.45 4.45 2.53
N VAL A 92 1.48 5.36 2.38
CA VAL A 92 1.17 6.02 1.11
C VAL A 92 2.29 6.97 0.72
N GLU A 93 2.80 7.77 1.66
CA GLU A 93 3.97 8.65 1.48
C GLU A 93 5.17 7.88 0.91
N LYS A 94 5.58 6.79 1.58
CA LYS A 94 6.71 5.95 1.14
C LYS A 94 6.50 5.33 -0.25
N ASN A 95 5.27 4.95 -0.58
CA ASN A 95 4.97 4.41 -1.90
C ASN A 95 5.09 5.51 -2.96
N LEU A 96 4.61 6.73 -2.67
CA LEU A 96 4.73 7.86 -3.60
C LEU A 96 6.19 8.30 -3.78
N GLU A 97 6.98 8.34 -2.70
CA GLU A 97 8.43 8.59 -2.78
C GLU A 97 9.11 7.59 -3.72
N LYS A 98 8.74 6.31 -3.62
CA LYS A 98 9.26 5.26 -4.49
C LYS A 98 8.82 5.47 -5.94
N SER A 99 7.53 5.72 -6.19
CA SER A 99 7.02 6.01 -7.54
C SER A 99 7.70 7.22 -8.16
N LEU A 100 7.93 8.29 -7.38
CA LEU A 100 8.68 9.47 -7.83
C LEU A 100 10.13 9.14 -8.14
N LYS A 101 10.80 8.32 -7.33
CA LYS A 101 12.17 7.86 -7.60
C LYS A 101 12.26 6.97 -8.83
N ASP A 102 11.24 6.15 -9.07
CA ASP A 102 11.16 5.26 -10.25
C ASP A 102 10.85 6.05 -11.55
N GLU A 103 10.23 7.23 -11.47
CA GLU A 103 10.02 8.10 -12.65
C GLU A 103 11.19 9.10 -12.85
N PHE A 104 11.72 9.62 -11.74
CA PHE A 104 12.73 10.68 -11.69
C PHE A 104 14.00 10.17 -10.97
N TYR A 105 14.62 9.13 -11.54
CA TYR A 105 15.79 8.39 -11.01
C TYR A 105 16.96 9.24 -10.50
N GLU A 106 17.09 10.49 -10.96
CA GLU A 106 18.18 11.39 -10.60
C GLU A 106 17.90 12.24 -9.36
N ASN A 107 16.74 12.11 -8.73
CA ASN A 107 16.33 12.98 -7.62
C ASN A 107 15.87 12.18 -6.40
N GLU A 108 16.16 12.71 -5.22
CA GLU A 108 15.55 12.26 -3.97
C GLU A 108 14.39 13.18 -3.60
N PHE A 109 13.34 12.58 -3.02
CA PHE A 109 12.09 13.24 -2.69
C PHE A 109 11.73 12.93 -1.24
N GLU A 110 11.23 13.95 -0.55
CA GLU A 110 10.51 13.80 0.72
C GLU A 110 9.06 14.15 0.46
N VAL A 111 8.15 13.26 0.87
CA VAL A 111 6.70 13.43 0.68
C VAL A 111 6.03 13.53 2.04
N ASN A 112 5.24 14.59 2.22
CA ASN A 112 4.38 14.78 3.38
C ASN A 112 2.93 14.94 2.89
N LEU A 113 2.07 14.00 3.27
CA LEU A 113 0.66 14.02 2.92
C LEU A 113 -0.15 14.49 4.13
N ILE A 114 -1.16 15.32 3.89
CA ILE A 114 -2.14 15.70 4.91
C ILE A 114 -3.48 15.20 4.40
N GLY A 115 -4.08 14.28 5.13
CA GLY A 115 -5.33 13.66 4.72
C GLY A 115 -6.02 12.93 5.86
N LYS A 116 -7.27 12.57 5.61
CA LYS A 116 -8.10 11.80 6.53
C LYS A 116 -8.58 10.55 5.83
N ILE A 117 -8.70 9.48 6.61
CA ILE A 117 -9.20 8.21 6.11
C ILE A 117 -10.63 8.08 6.60
N ASP A 118 -11.56 8.08 5.67
CA ASP A 118 -12.93 7.68 5.96
C ASP A 118 -13.00 6.16 5.91
N PHE A 119 -12.99 5.51 7.08
CA PHE A 119 -13.08 4.05 7.20
C PHE A 119 -14.48 3.50 6.95
N ASP A 120 -15.52 4.33 7.00
CA ASP A 120 -16.90 3.91 6.72
C ASP A 120 -17.10 3.73 5.21
N GLU A 121 -16.51 4.63 4.41
CA GLU A 121 -16.55 4.54 2.95
C GLU A 121 -15.30 3.92 2.31
N VAL A 122 -14.27 3.57 3.11
CA VAL A 122 -12.94 3.15 2.65
C VAL A 122 -12.38 4.14 1.62
N LYS A 123 -12.52 5.43 1.92
CA LYS A 123 -12.04 6.52 1.06
C LYS A 123 -10.87 7.23 1.71
N PHE A 124 -9.79 7.35 0.94
CA PHE A 124 -8.63 8.12 1.32
C PHE A 124 -8.83 9.55 0.81
N ASN A 125 -9.03 10.51 1.71
CA ASN A 125 -9.22 11.90 1.33
C ASN A 125 -7.92 12.67 1.62
N ILE A 126 -7.12 12.89 0.58
CA ILE A 126 -5.88 13.66 0.68
C ILE A 126 -6.25 15.13 0.51
N GLU A 127 -6.17 15.88 1.60
CA GLU A 127 -6.44 17.32 1.62
C GLU A 127 -5.26 18.09 1.01
N LYS A 128 -4.03 17.61 1.21
CA LYS A 128 -2.82 18.26 0.71
C LYS A 128 -1.68 17.26 0.47
N ALA A 129 -0.90 17.49 -0.59
CA ALA A 129 0.35 16.79 -0.85
C ALA A 129 1.50 17.79 -0.94
N GLU A 130 2.50 17.66 -0.07
CA GLU A 130 3.72 18.46 -0.08
C GLU A 130 4.88 17.56 -0.51
N ILE A 131 5.55 17.94 -1.60
CA ILE A 131 6.68 17.21 -2.17
C ILE A 131 7.89 18.13 -2.16
N THR A 132 8.95 17.67 -1.49
CA THR A 132 10.23 18.38 -1.41
C THR A 132 11.26 17.62 -2.23
N VAL A 133 11.87 18.29 -3.21
CA VAL A 133 12.98 17.74 -3.99
C VAL A 133 14.27 18.01 -3.23
N LEU A 134 14.92 16.95 -2.74
CA LEU A 134 16.08 17.01 -1.84
C LEU A 134 17.42 17.22 -2.56
N ASP A 135 17.45 17.15 -3.90
CA ASP A 135 18.71 17.15 -4.64
C ASP A 135 19.20 18.55 -5.06
N GLU A 136 20.31 18.99 -4.45
CA GLU A 136 21.07 20.19 -4.85
C GLU A 136 21.84 20.00 -6.19
N LYS A 137 21.88 18.79 -6.75
CA LYS A 137 22.68 18.50 -7.95
C LYS A 137 21.87 18.67 -9.24
N LYS A 138 22.00 19.90 -9.77
CA LYS A 138 21.73 20.36 -11.15
C LYS A 138 20.30 20.79 -11.50
N VAL A 139 19.86 21.89 -10.89
CA VAL A 139 19.20 22.96 -11.67
C VAL A 139 19.79 24.33 -11.29
N LYS A 140 21.12 24.48 -11.39
CA LYS A 140 21.76 25.80 -11.48
C LYS A 140 22.33 26.02 -12.88
N LYS A 141 21.78 27.07 -13.51
CA LYS A 141 22.10 27.74 -14.79
C LYS A 141 21.62 27.08 -16.09
N VAL A 142 20.75 27.80 -16.80
CA VAL A 142 21.26 28.79 -17.78
C VAL A 142 20.42 30.09 -17.72
N ASP A 143 20.93 31.11 -17.03
CA ASP A 143 20.64 32.48 -17.46
C ASP A 143 21.25 32.61 -18.86
N LYS A 144 20.41 32.63 -19.90
CA LYS A 144 20.87 33.11 -21.20
C LYS A 144 21.24 34.57 -21.00
N VAL A 145 22.54 34.86 -21.07
CA VAL A 145 23.06 36.22 -21.08
C VAL A 145 22.44 36.93 -22.29
N VAL A 146 21.45 37.79 -22.05
CA VAL A 146 20.92 38.70 -23.06
C VAL A 146 21.93 39.83 -23.22
N VAL A 147 22.74 39.77 -24.27
CA VAL A 147 23.41 40.96 -24.79
C VAL A 147 22.39 41.67 -25.68
N GLY A 148 21.68 42.64 -25.11
CA GLY A 148 20.71 43.45 -25.84
C GLY A 148 19.71 44.11 -24.91
N LYS A 149 19.77 45.43 -24.82
CA LYS A 149 18.84 46.26 -24.05
C LYS A 149 17.41 45.99 -24.49
N GLU A 150 16.56 45.47 -23.60
CA GLU A 150 15.15 45.87 -23.48
C GLU A 150 14.53 45.27 -22.22
N LYS A 151 13.79 46.11 -21.49
CA LYS A 151 13.07 45.77 -20.26
C LYS A 151 11.93 44.81 -20.62
N VAL A 152 11.91 43.62 -20.04
CA VAL A 152 10.76 42.72 -20.09
C VAL A 152 10.44 42.23 -18.68
N ASN A 153 9.16 42.38 -18.32
CA ASN A 153 8.55 42.01 -17.04
C ASN A 153 8.97 40.60 -16.60
N LYS A 154 9.39 40.47 -15.33
CA LYS A 154 9.56 39.19 -14.65
C LYS A 154 8.19 38.62 -14.31
N GLU A 155 7.59 37.92 -15.27
CA GLU A 155 6.66 36.84 -14.94
C GLU A 155 7.52 35.62 -14.57
N GLU A 156 7.37 35.15 -13.33
CA GLU A 156 8.06 33.98 -12.80
C GLU A 156 7.71 32.76 -13.65
N LYS A 157 8.65 32.31 -14.48
CA LYS A 157 8.51 31.05 -15.22
C LYS A 157 8.51 29.92 -14.20
N LYS A 158 7.33 29.31 -14.00
CA LYS A 158 7.16 28.05 -13.28
C LYS A 158 8.13 27.02 -13.85
N ASP A 159 8.89 26.37 -12.97
CA ASP A 159 9.93 25.42 -13.38
C ASP A 159 9.28 24.23 -14.09
N SER A 160 9.67 23.99 -15.35
CA SER A 160 9.14 22.89 -16.18
C SER A 160 9.37 21.52 -15.53
N PHE A 161 10.30 21.38 -14.60
CA PHE A 161 10.51 20.18 -13.82
C PHE A 161 9.46 20.00 -12.71
N LEU A 162 9.21 21.05 -11.93
CA LEU A 162 8.19 21.02 -10.86
C LEU A 162 6.79 20.77 -11.43
N GLU A 163 6.45 21.35 -12.58
CA GLU A 163 5.18 21.07 -13.26
C GLU A 163 5.01 19.60 -13.68
N LYS A 164 6.10 18.90 -13.98
CA LYS A 164 6.05 17.46 -14.31
C LYS A 164 5.77 16.63 -13.07
N ILE A 165 6.35 17.01 -11.94
CA ILE A 165 6.11 16.35 -10.66
C ILE A 165 4.65 16.57 -10.23
N GLU A 166 4.14 17.81 -10.32
CA GLU A 166 2.74 18.11 -10.00
C GLU A 166 1.78 17.24 -10.82
N LYS A 167 1.98 17.15 -12.15
CA LYS A 167 1.14 16.32 -13.03
C LYS A 167 1.25 14.83 -12.74
N PHE A 168 2.43 14.36 -12.35
CA PHE A 168 2.63 12.97 -11.96
C PHE A 168 1.84 12.64 -10.69
N VAL A 169 1.97 13.49 -9.66
CA VAL A 169 1.28 13.32 -8.38
C VAL A 169 -0.24 13.46 -8.53
N GLU A 170 -0.72 14.41 -9.34
CA GLU A 170 -2.14 14.58 -9.67
C GLU A 170 -2.74 13.30 -10.26
N LYS A 171 -1.99 12.63 -11.14
CA LYS A 171 -2.42 11.37 -11.74
C LYS A 171 -2.36 10.19 -10.77
N GLU A 172 -1.31 10.11 -9.95
CA GLU A 172 -1.09 8.98 -9.05
C GLU A 172 -2.05 8.98 -7.85
N LEU A 173 -2.37 10.17 -7.33
CA LEU A 173 -3.22 10.35 -6.15
C LEU A 173 -4.67 10.74 -6.48
N GLU A 174 -4.99 11.04 -7.74
CA GLU A 174 -6.30 11.53 -8.20
C GLU A 174 -6.81 12.77 -7.42
N ILE A 175 -5.91 13.66 -7.03
CA ILE A 175 -6.23 14.88 -6.25
C ILE A 175 -6.13 16.14 -7.10
N SER A 176 -6.87 17.19 -6.72
CA SER A 176 -6.84 18.48 -7.43
C SER A 176 -5.44 19.08 -7.45
N HIS A 177 -5.03 19.61 -8.61
CA HIS A 177 -3.74 20.28 -8.81
C HIS A 177 -3.47 21.39 -7.78
N GLU A 178 -4.52 22.07 -7.30
CA GLU A 178 -4.42 23.14 -6.29
C GLU A 178 -4.01 22.65 -4.89
N ASN A 179 -4.14 21.35 -4.63
CA ASN A 179 -3.80 20.71 -3.36
C ASN A 179 -2.38 20.12 -3.36
N ILE A 180 -1.63 20.29 -4.45
CA ILE A 180 -0.27 19.78 -4.61
C ILE A 180 0.70 20.95 -4.54
N ILE A 181 1.69 20.84 -3.65
CA ILE A 181 2.78 21.80 -3.53
C ILE A 181 4.08 21.06 -3.75
N VAL A 182 4.83 21.46 -4.77
CA VAL A 182 6.17 20.92 -5.05
C VAL A 182 7.20 22.04 -4.89
N SER A 183 8.23 21.81 -4.09
CA SER A 183 9.30 22.76 -3.84
C SER A 183 10.67 22.09 -3.77
N TYR A 184 11.73 22.87 -3.98
CA TYR A 184 13.09 22.43 -3.66
C TYR A 184 13.35 22.65 -2.16
N ALA A 185 14.16 21.78 -1.56
CA ALA A 185 14.63 21.92 -0.17
C ALA A 185 15.43 23.21 0.06
#